data_AF-A0A382TVU3-F1
#
_entry.id   AF-A0A382TVU3-F1
#
_cell.length_a   1.000
_cell.length_b   1.000
_cell.length_c   1.000
_cell.angle_alpha   90.00
_cell.angle_beta   90.00
_cell.angle_gamma   90.00
#
_symmetry.space_group_name_H-M   'P 1'
#
loop_
_entity.id
_entity.type
_entity.pdbx_description
1 polymer ?
#
loop_
_entity_poly.entity_id
_entity_poly.type
_entity_poly.pdbx_seq_one_letter_code
_entity_poly.pdbx_strand_id
1 'polypeptide(L)'
;MGHAVFEFPLKEKVRNYLRVEQLLGQLKITAKSEHTHLQLVFFEQLFELLDLIERLDLRSDLTKDLEAHEKNLVYWSKHPKIDS
;
A
#
# COMPACT_ATOMS: atom_id res chain seq x y z
N MET A 1 -2.77 3.24 28.98
CA MET A 1 -1.40 3.37 28.44
C MET A 1 -1.50 3.41 26.92
N GLY A 2 -0.92 4.41 26.27
CA GLY A 2 -0.96 4.51 24.80
C GLY A 2 0.06 3.56 24.20
N HIS A 3 -0.42 2.53 23.49
CA HIS A 3 0.44 1.67 22.68
C HIS A 3 0.62 2.31 21.31
N ALA A 4 1.87 2.48 20.87
CA ALA A 4 2.21 2.90 19.51
C ALA A 4 2.72 1.70 18.73
N VAL A 5 2.29 1.59 17.46
CA VAL A 5 2.74 0.55 16.53
C VAL A 5 3.67 1.20 15.52
N PHE A 6 4.81 0.56 15.26
CA PHE A 6 5.79 1.01 14.28
C PHE A 6 6.00 -0.09 13.25
N GLU A 7 5.96 0.27 11.97
CA GLU A 7 6.27 -0.61 10.87
C GLU A 7 7.63 -0.23 10.27
N PHE A 8 8.49 -1.23 10.07
CA PHE A 8 9.79 -1.05 9.44
C PHE A 8 9.94 -2.00 8.24
N PRO A 9 10.06 -1.47 7.01
CA PRO A 9 10.18 -2.32 5.83
C PRO A 9 11.56 -3.00 5.78
N LEU A 10 11.54 -4.34 5.80
CA LEU A 10 12.76 -5.16 5.70
C LEU A 10 13.27 -5.37 4.26
N LYS A 11 12.46 -4.98 3.27
CA LYS A 11 12.79 -5.11 1.84
C LYS A 11 12.40 -3.83 1.12
N GLU A 12 13.14 -3.48 0.07
CA GLU A 12 12.85 -2.28 -0.72
C GLU A 12 11.46 -2.32 -1.33
N LYS A 13 11.05 -3.49 -1.82
CA LYS A 13 9.68 -3.72 -2.30
C LYS A 13 8.60 -3.37 -1.25
N VAL A 14 8.81 -3.79 0.01
CA VAL A 14 7.87 -3.47 1.10
C VAL A 14 7.91 -1.98 1.44
N ARG A 15 9.08 -1.35 1.40
CA ARG A 15 9.20 0.11 1.56
C ARG A 15 8.38 0.84 0.50
N ASN A 16 8.47 0.40 -0.75
CA ASN A 16 7.73 0.98 -1.86
C ASN A 16 6.21 0.81 -1.69
N TYR A 17 5.75 -0.37 -1.24
CA TYR A 17 4.34 -0.59 -0.93
C TYR A 17 3.83 0.33 0.18
N LEU A 18 4.56 0.46 1.29
CA LEU A 18 4.17 1.35 2.39
C LEU A 18 4.12 2.82 1.95
N ARG A 19 5.07 3.26 1.11
CA ARG A 19 5.06 4.62 0.56
C ARG A 19 3.84 4.85 -0.34
N VAL A 20 3.52 3.91 -1.23
CA VAL A 20 2.33 3.99 -2.10
C VAL A 20 1.05 4.00 -1.25
N GLU A 21 0.94 3.12 -0.27
CA GLU A 21 -0.19 3.07 0.66
C GLU A 21 -0.38 4.40 1.40
N GLN A 22 0.70 4.94 1.96
CA GLN A 22 0.67 6.22 2.67
C GLN A 22 0.22 7.36 1.76
N LEU A 23 0.78 7.48 0.55
CA LEU A 23 0.40 8.51 -0.41
C LEU A 23 -1.08 8.38 -0.83
N LEU A 24 -1.55 7.17 -1.14
CA LEU A 24 -2.95 6.92 -1.45
C LEU A 24 -3.89 7.24 -0.27
N GLY A 25 -3.47 6.93 0.95
CA GLY A 25 -4.21 7.27 2.17
C GLY A 25 -4.33 8.78 2.34
N GLN A 26 -3.24 9.52 2.16
CA GLN A 26 -3.25 10.97 2.25
C GLN A 26 -4.08 11.63 1.15
N LEU A 27 -3.97 11.16 -0.10
CA LEU A 27 -4.79 11.64 -1.21
C LEU A 27 -6.29 11.48 -0.94
N LYS A 28 -6.71 10.36 -0.33
CA LYS A 28 -8.12 10.15 0.05
C LYS A 28 -8.60 11.12 1.12
N ILE A 29 -7.72 11.56 2.02
CA ILE A 29 -8.03 12.53 3.07
C ILE A 29 -8.12 13.93 2.47
N THR A 30 -7.10 14.34 1.72
CA THR A 30 -6.98 15.69 1.15
C THR A 30 -7.99 15.95 0.04
N ALA A 31 -8.37 14.94 -0.75
CA ALA A 31 -9.42 15.04 -1.77
C ALA A 31 -10.81 15.38 -1.20
N LYS A 32 -11.06 15.07 0.08
CA LYS A 32 -12.35 15.37 0.75
C LYS A 32 -12.37 16.73 1.44
N SER A 33 -11.25 17.44 1.43
CA SER A 33 -11.13 18.73 2.12
C SER A 33 -11.61 19.89 1.26
N GLU A 34 -12.40 20.78 1.86
CA GLU A 34 -12.80 22.06 1.27
C GLU A 34 -11.78 23.17 1.52
N HIS A 35 -10.78 22.94 2.38
CA HIS A 35 -9.72 23.91 2.65
C HIS A 35 -8.72 23.99 1.48
N THR A 36 -8.53 25.20 0.95
CA THR A 36 -7.63 25.47 -0.20
C THR A 36 -6.19 25.00 0.04
N HIS A 37 -5.67 25.09 1.26
CA HIS A 37 -4.31 24.62 1.56
C HIS A 37 -4.18 23.10 1.38
N LEU A 38 -5.20 22.32 1.73
CA LEU A 38 -5.20 20.86 1.54
C LEU A 38 -5.39 20.46 0.08
N GLN A 39 -5.95 21.34 -0.76
CA GLN A 39 -6.00 21.11 -2.21
C GLN A 39 -4.59 21.17 -2.82
N LEU A 40 -3.72 22.08 -2.36
CA LEU A 40 -2.32 22.11 -2.79
C LEU A 40 -1.58 20.84 -2.35
N VAL A 41 -1.74 20.45 -1.08
CA VAL A 41 -1.15 19.21 -0.53
C VAL A 41 -1.60 17.98 -1.32
N PHE A 42 -2.87 17.92 -1.74
CA PHE A 42 -3.37 16.86 -2.62
C PHE A 42 -2.56 16.75 -3.92
N PHE A 43 -2.34 17.87 -4.62
CA PHE A 43 -1.59 17.84 -5.87
C PHE A 43 -0.11 17.50 -5.66
N GLU A 44 0.53 18.00 -4.61
CA GLU A 44 1.91 17.61 -4.25
C GLU A 44 2.03 16.09 -4.04
N GLN A 45 1.12 15.51 -3.26
CA GLN A 45 1.08 14.07 -3.00
C GLN A 45 0.75 13.26 -4.26
N LEU A 46 -0.09 13.81 -5.15
CA LEU A 46 -0.46 13.16 -6.39
C LEU A 46 0.74 13.07 -7.32
N PHE A 47 1.48 14.18 -7.48
CA PHE A 47 2.70 14.18 -8.29
C PHE A 47 3.79 13.29 -7.69
N GLU A 48 3.96 13.29 -6.36
CA GLU A 48 4.90 12.36 -5.71
C GLU A 48 4.52 10.90 -5.98
N LEU A 49 3.23 10.56 -5.92
CA LEU A 49 2.76 9.22 -6.25
C LEU A 49 3.02 8.86 -7.71
N LEU A 50 2.75 9.77 -8.65
CA LEU A 50 3.00 9.57 -10.08
C LEU A 50 4.49 9.32 -10.34
N ASP A 51 5.38 10.14 -9.79
CA ASP A 51 6.83 9.96 -9.92
C ASP A 51 7.30 8.65 -9.28
N LEU A 52 6.68 8.23 -8.18
CA LEU A 52 6.99 6.97 -7.53
C LEU A 52 6.58 5.78 -8.41
N ILE A 53 5.35 5.73 -8.90
CA ILE A 53 4.87 4.61 -9.71
C ILE A 53 5.58 4.50 -11.07
N GLU A 54 6.10 5.61 -11.63
CA GLU A 54 6.89 5.59 -12.87
C GLU A 54 8.24 4.88 -12.67
N ARG A 55 8.84 5.01 -11.49
CA ARG A 55 10.14 4.41 -11.16
C ARG A 55 10.05 2.97 -10.67
N LEU A 56 8.85 2.51 -10.30
CA LEU A 56 8.63 1.19 -9.71
C LEU A 56 8.02 0.22 -10.72
N ASP A 57 8.47 -1.04 -10.70
CA ASP A 57 7.77 -2.13 -11.38
C ASP A 57 6.60 -2.67 -10.54
N LEU A 58 5.75 -1.75 -10.07
CA LEU A 58 4.72 -2.00 -9.05
C LEU A 58 3.72 -3.08 -9.48
N ARG A 59 3.35 -3.09 -10.76
CA ARG A 59 2.39 -4.07 -11.32
C ARG A 59 2.95 -5.48 -11.24
N SER A 60 4.17 -5.70 -11.75
CA SER A 60 4.84 -7.00 -11.76
C SER A 60 5.07 -7.52 -10.35
N ASP A 61 5.54 -6.65 -9.45
CA ASP A 61 5.79 -6.98 -8.05
C ASP A 61 4.50 -7.41 -7.33
N LEU A 62 3.41 -6.64 -7.49
CA LEU A 62 2.12 -6.97 -6.90
C LEU A 62 1.53 -8.26 -7.47
N THR A 63 1.59 -8.48 -8.78
CA THR A 63 1.09 -9.72 -9.40
C THR A 63 1.82 -10.93 -8.83
N LYS A 64 3.15 -10.89 -8.75
CA LYS A 64 3.94 -12.01 -8.19
C LYS A 64 3.62 -12.28 -6.73
N ASP A 65 3.44 -11.23 -5.93
CA ASP A 65 3.08 -11.38 -4.52
C ASP A 65 1.67 -11.96 -4.35
N LEU A 66 0.70 -11.48 -5.13
CA LEU A 66 -0.66 -12.02 -5.10
C LEU A 66 -0.69 -13.50 -5.49
N GLU A 67 0.03 -13.91 -6.53
CA GLU A 67 0.15 -15.32 -6.92
C GLU A 67 0.79 -16.17 -5.81
N ALA A 68 1.80 -15.64 -5.11
CA ALA A 68 2.43 -16.34 -3.99
C ALA A 68 1.47 -16.47 -2.80
N HIS A 69 0.72 -15.41 -2.48
CA HIS A 69 -0.29 -15.43 -1.43
C HIS A 69 -1.44 -16.37 -1.75
N GLU A 70 -1.94 -16.36 -3.00
CA GLU A 70 -2.98 -17.27 -3.46
C GLU A 70 -2.55 -18.73 -3.33
N LYS A 71 -1.34 -19.09 -3.80
CA LYS A 71 -0.81 -20.45 -3.65
C LYS A 71 -0.75 -20.89 -2.19
N ASN A 72 -0.36 -20.00 -1.28
CA ASN A 72 -0.34 -20.28 0.15
C ASN A 72 -1.76 -20.49 0.70
N LEU A 73 -2.72 -19.66 0.30
CA LEU A 73 -4.12 -19.80 0.71
C LEU A 73 -4.73 -21.12 0.19
N VAL A 74 -4.48 -21.50 -1.07
CA VAL A 74 -4.92 -22.77 -1.67
C VAL A 74 -4.28 -23.97 -0.98
N TYR A 75 -3.05 -23.84 -0.50
CA TYR A 75 -2.42 -24.88 0.31
C TYR A 75 -3.14 -25.05 1.64
N TRP A 76 -3.42 -23.95 2.35
CA TRP A 76 -4.07 -23.97 3.65
C TRP A 76 -5.54 -24.38 3.59
N SER A 77 -6.27 -24.05 2.52
CA SER A 77 -7.68 -24.42 2.36
C SER A 77 -7.92 -25.92 2.36
N LYS A 78 -6.90 -26.73 2.06
CA LYS A 78 -6.97 -28.20 2.11
C LYS A 78 -6.91 -28.76 3.53
N HIS A 79 -6.61 -27.94 4.54
CA HIS A 79 -6.47 -28.40 5.91
C HIS A 79 -7.86 -28.66 6.53
N PRO A 80 -8.08 -29.82 7.20
CA PRO A 80 -9.41 -30.24 7.66
C PRO A 80 -10.05 -29.38 8.77
N LYS A 81 -9.35 -28.35 9.24
CA LYS A 81 -9.81 -27.41 10.28
C LYS A 81 -9.88 -25.96 9.78
N ILE A 82 -9.72 -25.74 8.48
CA ILE A 82 -9.84 -24.42 7.85
C ILE A 82 -11.25 -24.29 7.29
N ASP A 83 -11.88 -23.14 7.54
CA ASP A 83 -13.17 -22.80 6.96
C ASP A 83 -13.05 -22.61 5.44
N SER A 84 -14.06 -23.03 4.68
CA SER A 84 -14.02 -23.10 3.21
C SER A 84 -14.59 -21.86 2.55
#